data_AF-B4IRS2-F1
#
_entry.id   AF-B4IRS2-F1
#
_cell.length_a   1.000
_cell.length_b   1.000
_cell.length_c   1.000
_cell.angle_alpha   90.00
_cell.angle_beta   90.00
_cell.angle_gamma   90.00
#
_symmetry.space_group_name_H-M   'P 1'
#
loop_
_entity.id
_entity.type
_entity.pdbx_description
1 polymer ?
#
loop_
_entity_poly.entity_id
_entity_poly.type
_entity_poly.pdbx_seq_one_letter_code
_entity_poly.pdbx_strand_id
1 'polypeptide(L)'
;MPAVAYHYDVKITPDRPKKFYRQAFEQYRVEHLGGAIAAFDGRASCYSVVKLKCSSQGQEVKVTDRHGRTLNYTLELKETEDLEVDLNSLRSYVKDKIYDKPMRALQCLEVVLAAPCHNTAIRAGRFFLQKV
;
A
#
# COMPACT_ATOMS: atom_id res chain seq x y z
N MET A 1 2.75 16.12 9.69
CA MET A 1 2.97 15.27 8.51
C MET A 1 4.48 15.13 8.33
N PRO A 2 5.01 13.92 8.17
CA PRO A 2 6.43 13.72 7.90
C PRO A 2 6.84 14.44 6.60
N ALA A 3 8.11 14.78 6.49
CA ALA A 3 8.67 15.41 5.29
C ALA A 3 8.80 14.41 4.12
N VAL A 4 9.02 13.12 4.43
CA VAL A 4 9.29 12.08 3.45
C VAL A 4 8.44 10.84 3.77
N ALA A 5 8.02 10.13 2.73
CA ALA A 5 7.53 8.76 2.80
C ALA A 5 8.33 7.86 1.85
N TYR A 6 8.33 6.55 2.09
CA TYR A 6 9.05 5.57 1.30
C TYR A 6 8.08 4.77 0.42
N HIS A 7 8.37 4.67 -0.88
CA HIS A 7 7.55 3.98 -1.89
C HIS A 7 8.20 2.65 -2.30
N TYR A 8 7.40 1.59 -2.28
CA TYR A 8 7.81 0.25 -2.64
C TYR A 8 6.86 -0.35 -3.68
N ASP A 9 7.43 -1.13 -4.59
CA ASP A 9 6.70 -2.01 -5.50
C ASP A 9 6.37 -3.32 -4.78
N VAL A 10 5.10 -3.73 -4.86
CA VAL A 10 4.59 -5.00 -4.35
C VAL A 10 4.26 -5.89 -5.53
N LYS A 11 4.88 -7.07 -5.57
CA LYS A 11 4.56 -8.11 -6.54
C LYS A 11 3.95 -9.30 -5.80
N ILE A 12 2.82 -9.78 -6.29
CA ILE A 12 2.04 -10.86 -5.68
C ILE A 12 1.84 -11.97 -6.71
N THR A 13 2.18 -13.19 -6.34
CA THR A 13 2.00 -14.41 -7.18
C THR A 13 1.19 -15.44 -6.39
N PRO A 14 0.19 -16.13 -6.97
CA PRO A 14 -0.33 -15.98 -8.33
C PRO A 14 -1.13 -14.68 -8.52
N ASP A 15 -1.26 -14.26 -9.78
CA ASP A 15 -1.83 -12.96 -10.14
C ASP A 15 -3.38 -12.85 -9.96
N ARG A 16 -3.98 -13.96 -9.52
CA ARG A 16 -5.41 -14.12 -9.26
C ARG A 16 -5.61 -15.13 -8.12
N PRO A 17 -6.68 -14.99 -7.31
CA PRO A 17 -7.67 -13.90 -7.36
C PRO A 17 -7.26 -12.62 -6.63
N LYS A 18 -7.42 -11.44 -7.28
CA LYS A 18 -6.99 -10.13 -6.76
C LYS A 18 -7.75 -9.63 -5.52
N LYS A 19 -8.94 -10.18 -5.25
CA LYS A 19 -9.76 -9.78 -4.10
C LYS A 19 -9.07 -10.01 -2.75
N PHE A 20 -8.09 -10.92 -2.70
CA PHE A 20 -7.35 -11.23 -1.48
C PHE A 20 -6.01 -10.50 -1.36
N TYR A 21 -5.61 -9.67 -2.32
CA TYR A 21 -4.30 -9.02 -2.30
C TYR A 21 -4.07 -8.19 -1.04
N ARG A 22 -5.10 -7.47 -0.58
CA ARG A 22 -5.02 -6.69 0.67
C ARG A 22 -4.84 -7.58 1.90
N GLN A 23 -5.52 -8.73 1.94
CA GLN A 23 -5.39 -9.69 3.04
C GLN A 23 -4.03 -10.38 3.01
N ALA A 24 -3.54 -10.75 1.83
CA ALA A 24 -2.21 -11.33 1.64
C ALA A 24 -1.12 -10.33 2.05
N PHE A 25 -1.25 -9.08 1.64
CA PHE A 25 -0.31 -8.02 2.05
C PHE A 25 -0.34 -7.78 3.55
N GLU A 26 -1.51 -7.79 4.19
CA GLU A 26 -1.62 -7.65 5.65
C GLU A 26 -0.94 -8.80 6.38
N GLN A 27 -1.14 -10.04 5.91
CA GLN A 27 -0.45 -11.20 6.47
C GLN A 27 1.07 -11.08 6.31
N TYR A 28 1.53 -10.64 5.13
CA TYR A 28 2.95 -10.40 4.84
C TYR A 28 3.54 -9.31 5.75
N ARG A 29 2.79 -8.23 5.98
CA ARG A 29 3.20 -7.13 6.84
C ARG A 29 3.43 -7.59 8.27
N VAL A 30 2.55 -8.46 8.79
CA VAL A 30 2.67 -8.99 10.16
C VAL A 30 3.79 -10.01 10.26
N GLU A 31 3.85 -10.98 9.34
CA GLU A 31 4.80 -12.10 9.40
C GLU A 31 6.24 -11.70 9.03
N HIS A 32 6.41 -10.91 7.97
CA HIS A 32 7.71 -10.66 7.34
C HIS A 32 8.22 -9.24 7.53
N LEU A 33 7.34 -8.27 7.80
CA LEU A 33 7.71 -6.88 8.09
C LEU A 33 7.59 -6.51 9.58
N GLY A 34 7.36 -7.49 10.45
CA GLY A 34 7.26 -7.27 11.91
C GLY A 34 6.12 -6.34 12.33
N GLY A 35 5.03 -6.30 11.55
CA GLY A 35 3.89 -5.43 11.81
C GLY A 35 4.14 -3.94 11.53
N ALA A 36 5.13 -3.61 10.69
CA ALA A 36 5.42 -2.23 10.31
C ALA A 36 4.19 -1.49 9.76
N ILE A 37 4.07 -0.19 10.02
CA ILE A 37 2.96 0.62 9.52
C ILE A 37 3.19 0.90 8.03
N ALA A 38 2.36 0.31 7.19
CA ALA A 38 2.45 0.44 5.74
C ALA A 38 1.04 0.50 5.12
N ALA A 39 0.86 1.35 4.12
CA ALA A 39 -0.37 1.49 3.36
C ALA A 39 -0.18 0.88 1.96
N PHE A 40 -1.11 0.02 1.54
CA PHE A 40 -1.06 -0.66 0.25
C PHE A 40 -2.28 -0.32 -0.60
N ASP A 41 -2.06 0.00 -1.87
CA ASP A 41 -3.11 0.39 -2.82
C ASP A 41 -4.01 -0.79 -3.25
N GLY A 42 -3.63 -2.02 -2.89
CA GLY A 42 -4.33 -3.25 -3.25
C GLY A 42 -3.92 -3.81 -4.61
N ARG A 43 -2.89 -3.26 -5.24
CA ARG A 43 -2.40 -3.70 -6.55
C ARG A 43 -0.89 -3.88 -6.58
N ALA A 44 -0.13 -2.81 -6.47
CA ALA A 44 1.32 -2.85 -6.69
C ALA A 44 2.11 -1.79 -5.92
N SER A 45 1.48 -0.84 -5.23
CA SER A 45 2.21 0.24 -4.55
C SER A 45 1.97 0.23 -3.06
N CYS A 46 3.07 0.20 -2.31
CA CYS A 46 3.10 0.28 -0.85
C CYS A 46 3.85 1.55 -0.40
N TYR A 47 3.34 2.21 0.62
CA TYR A 47 3.94 3.40 1.22
C TYR A 47 4.14 3.21 2.72
N SER A 48 5.26 3.68 3.25
CA SER A 48 5.52 3.72 4.71
C SER A 48 6.20 5.01 5.13
N VAL A 49 6.03 5.39 6.40
CA VAL A 49 6.75 6.51 7.02
C VAL A 49 8.16 6.09 7.47
N VAL A 50 8.38 4.78 7.68
CA VAL A 50 9.66 4.23 8.11
C VAL A 50 10.23 3.38 6.99
N LYS A 51 11.54 3.44 6.77
CA LYS A 51 12.20 2.60 5.78
C LYS A 51 12.05 1.12 6.17
N LEU A 52 11.32 0.37 5.33
CA LEU A 52 11.09 -1.06 5.50
C LEU A 52 12.32 -1.86 5.10
N LYS A 53 12.55 -2.99 5.79
CA LYS A 53 13.59 -3.95 5.42
C LYS A 53 13.05 -4.85 4.31
N CYS A 54 13.42 -4.58 3.07
CA CYS A 54 13.04 -5.41 1.94
C CYS A 54 13.87 -6.69 1.90
N SER A 55 13.21 -7.81 1.60
CA SER A 55 13.87 -9.07 1.24
C SER A 55 13.85 -9.22 -0.28
N SER A 56 14.99 -9.56 -0.87
CA SER A 56 15.10 -9.86 -2.30
C SER A 56 14.36 -11.14 -2.70
N GLN A 57 14.06 -12.00 -1.73
CA GLN A 57 13.32 -13.26 -1.94
C GLN A 57 11.86 -13.07 -1.60
N GLY A 58 10.99 -13.60 -2.47
CA GLY A 58 9.55 -13.66 -2.25
C GLY A 58 9.22 -14.53 -1.04
N GLN A 59 8.33 -14.03 -0.18
CA GLN A 59 7.88 -14.76 1.00
C GLN A 59 6.46 -15.25 0.81
N GLU A 60 6.20 -16.49 1.23
CA GLU A 60 4.87 -17.06 1.19
C GLU A 60 4.02 -16.61 2.38
N VAL A 61 2.74 -16.37 2.11
CA VAL A 61 1.71 -16.10 3.12
C VAL A 61 0.44 -16.86 2.76
N LYS A 62 -0.37 -17.15 3.79
CA LYS A 62 -1.63 -17.87 3.65
C LYS A 62 -2.80 -16.94 3.95
N VAL A 63 -3.79 -16.94 3.08
CA VAL A 63 -5.04 -16.21 3.25
C VAL A 63 -6.19 -17.19 3.29
N THR A 64 -7.01 -17.13 4.34
CA THR A 64 -8.19 -17.98 4.49
C THR A 64 -9.46 -17.19 4.14
N ASP A 65 -10.21 -17.66 3.15
CA ASP A 65 -11.51 -17.10 2.77
C ASP A 65 -12.57 -17.40 3.85
N ARG A 66 -13.69 -16.68 3.82
CA ARG A 66 -14.85 -16.88 4.71
C ARG A 66 -15.44 -18.30 4.64
N HIS A 67 -15.21 -19.01 3.55
CA HIS A 67 -15.63 -20.40 3.35
C HIS A 67 -14.58 -21.43 3.84
N GLY A 68 -13.54 -21.00 4.55
CA GLY A 68 -12.48 -21.86 5.09
C GLY A 68 -11.45 -22.34 4.07
N ARG A 69 -11.51 -21.85 2.82
CA ARG A 69 -10.51 -22.17 1.78
C ARG A 69 -9.25 -21.35 2.01
N THR A 70 -8.10 -22.01 2.07
CA THR A 70 -6.80 -21.35 2.20
C THR A 70 -6.13 -21.19 0.84
N LEU A 71 -5.66 -19.99 0.56
CA LEU A 71 -4.93 -19.60 -0.64
C LEU A 71 -3.52 -19.19 -0.24
N ASN A 72 -2.53 -19.66 -0.99
CA ASN A 72 -1.14 -19.27 -0.77
C ASN A 72 -0.76 -18.19 -1.79
N TYR A 73 -0.10 -17.15 -1.31
CA TYR A 73 0.49 -16.10 -2.14
C TYR A 73 1.95 -15.93 -1.79
N THR A 74 2.78 -15.68 -2.80
CA THR A 74 4.16 -15.23 -2.65
C THR A 74 4.21 -13.73 -2.88
N LEU A 75 4.73 -12.98 -1.91
CA LEU A 75 4.89 -11.54 -1.99
C LEU A 75 6.36 -11.14 -2.02
N GLU A 76 6.69 -10.24 -2.94
CA GLU A 76 7.98 -9.58 -3.06
C GLU A 76 7.78 -8.08 -2.88
N LEU A 77 8.59 -7.47 -2.01
CA LEU A 77 8.61 -6.03 -1.78
C LEU A 77 9.95 -5.48 -2.28
N LYS A 78 9.90 -4.52 -3.20
CA LYS A 78 11.09 -3.91 -3.80
C LYS A 78 11.06 -2.40 -3.63
N GLU A 79 12.22 -1.80 -3.35
CA GLU A 79 12.37 -0.35 -3.41
C GLU A 79 12.15 0.13 -4.84
N THR A 80 11.36 1.20 -5.02
CA THR A 80 11.24 1.85 -6.33
C THR A 80 12.53 2.61 -6.67
N GLU A 81 12.72 2.96 -7.94
CA GLU A 81 13.86 3.78 -8.39
C GLU A 81 13.98 5.08 -7.57
N ASP A 82 12.87 5.82 -7.45
CA ASP A 82 12.78 6.97 -6.57
C ASP A 82 12.13 6.59 -5.23
N LEU A 83 12.86 5.89 -4.36
CA LEU A 83 12.34 5.38 -3.08
C LEU A 83 11.66 6.46 -2.21
N GLU A 84 12.23 7.67 -2.15
CA GLU A 84 11.72 8.76 -1.32
C GLU A 84 10.67 9.60 -2.04
N VAL A 85 9.54 9.81 -1.37
CA VAL A 85 8.46 10.71 -1.78
C VAL A 85 8.51 11.94 -0.91
N ASP A 86 8.90 13.09 -1.50
CA ASP A 86 8.87 14.37 -0.80
C ASP A 86 7.43 14.85 -0.59
N LEU A 87 7.01 14.89 0.67
CA LEU A 87 5.69 15.36 1.09
C LEU A 87 5.66 16.87 1.35
N ASN A 88 6.83 17.53 1.48
CA ASN A 88 6.87 18.99 1.57
C ASN A 88 6.41 19.66 0.28
N SER A 89 6.60 18.99 -0.85
CA SER A 89 6.06 19.37 -2.16
C SER A 89 4.55 19.70 -2.14
N LEU A 90 3.76 19.06 -1.27
CA LEU A 90 2.33 19.36 -1.11
C LEU A 90 2.09 20.74 -0.49
N ARG A 91 2.95 21.16 0.44
CA ARG A 91 2.86 22.46 1.12
C ARG A 91 3.29 23.59 0.20
N SER A 92 4.42 23.41 -0.48
CA SER A 92 4.92 24.39 -1.45
C SER A 92 3.99 24.51 -2.65
N TYR A 93 3.41 23.42 -3.15
CA TYR A 93 2.43 23.47 -4.24
C TYR A 93 1.22 24.38 -3.90
N VAL A 94 0.68 24.25 -2.68
CA VAL A 94 -0.45 25.07 -2.22
C VAL A 94 -0.04 26.53 -2.02
N LYS A 95 1.15 26.78 -1.48
CA LYS A 95 1.60 28.13 -1.11
C LYS A 95 2.14 28.92 -2.31
N ASP A 96 2.99 28.28 -3.10
CA ASP A 96 3.83 28.92 -4.11
C ASP A 96 3.23 28.82 -5.52
N LYS A 97 2.04 28.21 -5.66
CA LYS A 97 1.32 27.99 -6.94
C LYS A 97 2.22 27.41 -8.04
N ILE A 98 3.11 26.50 -7.64
CA ILE A 98 4.02 25.82 -8.57
C ILE A 98 3.18 25.11 -9.63
N TYR A 99 3.53 25.28 -10.91
CA TYR A 99 2.76 24.74 -12.04
C TYR A 99 2.77 23.21 -12.09
N ASP A 100 3.84 22.58 -11.60
CA ASP A 100 3.96 21.13 -11.61
C ASP A 100 3.32 20.51 -10.36
N LYS A 101 2.36 19.63 -10.58
CA LYS A 101 1.54 19.04 -9.52
C LYS A 101 2.31 17.87 -8.92
N PRO A 102 2.52 17.80 -7.59
CA PRO A 102 3.28 16.72 -6.95
C PRO A 102 2.47 15.40 -6.92
N MET A 103 2.40 14.73 -8.07
CA MET A 103 1.56 13.56 -8.31
C MET A 103 1.91 12.39 -7.38
N ARG A 104 3.20 12.15 -7.13
CA ARG A 104 3.66 11.06 -6.24
C ARG A 104 3.22 11.28 -4.79
N ALA A 105 3.38 12.50 -4.27
CA ALA A 105 2.96 12.85 -2.92
C ALA A 105 1.43 12.77 -2.77
N LEU A 106 0.68 13.20 -3.79
CA LEU A 106 -0.78 13.06 -3.81
C LEU A 106 -1.23 11.60 -3.85
N GLN A 107 -0.58 10.76 -4.65
CA GLN A 107 -0.88 9.32 -4.72
C GLN A 107 -0.58 8.64 -3.38
N CYS A 108 0.56 8.94 -2.76
CA CYS A 108 0.89 8.46 -1.42
C CYS A 108 -0.23 8.83 -0.43
N LEU A 109 -0.69 10.08 -0.44
CA LEU A 109 -1.76 10.53 0.43
C LEU A 109 -3.10 9.83 0.14
N GLU A 110 -3.46 9.64 -1.13
CA GLU A 110 -4.67 8.90 -1.52
C GLU A 110 -4.66 7.48 -0.95
N VAL A 111 -3.53 6.77 -1.07
CA VAL A 111 -3.39 5.38 -0.60
C VAL A 111 -3.45 5.31 0.93
N VAL A 112 -2.76 6.21 1.62
CA VAL A 112 -2.74 6.26 3.09
C VAL A 112 -4.13 6.60 3.66
N LEU A 113 -4.83 7.59 3.09
CA LEU A 113 -6.17 7.96 3.57
C LEU A 113 -7.23 6.90 3.23
N ALA A 114 -7.04 6.14 2.16
CA ALA A 114 -7.92 5.04 1.78
C ALA A 114 -7.73 3.76 2.63
N ALA A 115 -6.52 3.56 3.19
CA ALA A 115 -6.15 2.35 3.92
C ALA A 115 -7.16 1.92 5.01
N PRO A 116 -7.58 2.78 5.96
CA PRO A 116 -8.50 2.38 7.02
C PRO A 116 -9.90 1.99 6.49
N CYS A 117 -10.33 2.59 5.38
CA CYS A 117 -11.66 2.35 4.80
C CYS A 117 -11.77 0.98 4.10
N HIS A 118 -10.65 0.36 3.75
CA HIS A 118 -10.64 -0.93 3.04
C HIS A 118 -11.19 -2.10 3.87
N ASN A 119 -11.16 -1.98 5.20
CA ASN A 119 -11.64 -3.03 6.10
C ASN A 119 -13.14 -2.89 6.46
N THR A 120 -13.68 -1.68 6.32
CA THR A 120 -15.04 -1.34 6.78
C THR A 120 -16.03 -1.06 5.66
N ALA A 121 -15.54 -0.75 4.46
CA ALA A 121 -16.36 -0.33 3.33
C ALA A 121 -15.92 -0.95 2.00
N ILE A 122 -16.87 -1.05 1.07
CA ILE A 122 -16.62 -1.51 -0.30
C ILE A 122 -16.21 -0.29 -1.13
N ARG A 123 -15.03 -0.35 -1.77
CA ARG A 123 -14.57 0.71 -2.68
C ARG A 123 -15.28 0.62 -4.03
N ALA A 124 -15.95 1.70 -4.42
CA ALA A 124 -16.55 1.89 -5.74
C ALA A 124 -15.93 3.14 -6.39
N GLY A 125 -14.93 2.94 -7.25
CA GLY A 125 -14.12 4.04 -7.79
C GLY A 125 -13.37 4.79 -6.68
N ARG A 126 -13.70 6.07 -6.48
CA ARG A 126 -13.14 6.93 -5.40
C ARG A 126 -14.06 7.04 -4.18
N PHE A 127 -15.16 6.30 -4.14
CA PHE A 127 -16.11 6.29 -3.04
C PHE A 127 -15.98 5.03 -2.20
N PHE A 128 -16.36 5.13 -0.94
CA PHE A 128 -16.48 4.02 -0.01
C PHE A 128 -17.94 3.88 0.41
N LEU A 129 -18.50 2.68 0.23
CA LEU A 129 -19.89 2.36 0.52
C LEU A 129 -19.94 1.38 1.69
N GLN A 130 -20.71 1.74 2.71
CA GLN A 130 -20.98 0.89 3.87
C GLN A 130 -22.49 0.63 3.93
N LYS A 131 -22.88 -0.62 4.20
CA LYS A 131 -24.29 -0.92 4.52
C LYS A 131 -24.56 -0.38 5.93
N VAL A 132 -25.55 0.49 6.03
CA VAL A 132 -26.15 0.95 7.28
C VAL A 132 -27.04 -0.16 7.85
#